data_AF-A0A0F9LM57-F1
#
_entry.id   AF-A0A0F9LM57-F1
#
_cell.length_a   1.000
_cell.length_b   1.000
_cell.length_c   1.000
_cell.angle_alpha   90.00
_cell.angle_beta   90.00
_cell.angle_gamma   90.00
#
_symmetry.space_group_name_H-M   'P 1'
#
loop_
_entity.id
_entity.type
_entity.pdbx_description
1 polymer ?
#
loop_
_entity_poly.entity_id
_entity_poly.type
_entity_poly.pdbx_seq_one_letter_code
_entity_poly.pdbx_strand_id
1 'polypeptide(L)' 'MDAASKMKDLSWTCHVCGRERPDDKISVFSRPLVLAGRVCGQENIRYCNDSDDCAKKAQVFSFFR' A
#
# COMPACT_ATOMS: atom_id res chain seq x y z
N MET A 1 31.20 -15.53 -12.94
CA MET A 1 30.76 -14.41 -12.08
C MET A 1 29.26 -14.35 -12.21
N ASP A 2 28.52 -15.01 -11.32
CA ASP A 2 27.06 -15.04 -11.36
C ASP A 2 26.51 -14.18 -10.23
N ALA A 3 26.59 -12.87 -10.43
CA ALA A 3 26.01 -11.88 -9.53
C ALA A 3 24.50 -11.73 -9.82
N ALA A 4 23.73 -12.74 -9.46
CA ALA A 4 22.29 -12.61 -9.26
C ALA A 4 21.99 -13.05 -7.83
N SER A 5 22.44 -12.22 -6.88
CA SER A 5 22.05 -12.37 -5.48
C SER A 5 20.53 -12.26 -5.41
N LYS A 6 19.88 -13.39 -5.14
CA LYS A 6 18.44 -13.55 -4.95
C LYS A 6 18.00 -12.53 -3.91
N MET A 7 17.50 -11.36 -4.34
CA MET A 7 16.77 -10.45 -3.45
C MET A 7 15.68 -11.30 -2.82
N LYS A 8 15.60 -11.33 -1.48
CA LYS A 8 14.43 -11.89 -0.81
C LYS A 8 13.23 -11.19 -1.44
N ASP A 9 12.31 -11.96 -2.02
CA ASP A 9 11.10 -11.41 -2.64
C ASP A 9 10.43 -10.52 -1.59
N LEU A 10 10.55 -9.19 -1.75
CA LEU A 10 9.93 -8.25 -0.84
C LEU A 10 8.43 -8.39 -1.04
N SER A 11 7.73 -8.67 0.05
CA SER A 11 6.28 -8.80 0.07
C SER A 11 5.67 -7.75 0.98
N TRP A 12 4.47 -7.31 0.64
CA TRP A 12 3.72 -6.34 1.41
C TRP A 12 2.25 -6.71 1.49
N THR A 13 1.66 -6.40 2.64
CA THR A 13 0.22 -6.53 2.84
C THR A 13 -0.53 -5.40 2.13
N CYS A 14 -1.49 -5.76 1.30
CA CYS A 14 -2.54 -4.85 0.83
C CYS A 14 -3.44 -4.47 2.01
N HIS A 15 -3.51 -3.20 2.35
CA HIS A 15 -4.35 -2.70 3.45
C HIS A 15 -5.84 -2.85 3.15
N VAL A 16 -6.23 -2.87 1.88
CA VAL A 16 -7.64 -2.99 1.47
C VAL A 16 -8.17 -4.42 1.61
N CYS A 17 -7.44 -5.41 1.09
CA CYS A 17 -7.92 -6.80 1.05
C CYS A 17 -7.18 -7.76 1.99
N GLY A 18 -6.18 -7.28 2.74
CA GLY A 18 -5.43 -8.04 3.74
C GLY A 18 -4.44 -9.08 3.19
N ARG A 19 -4.37 -9.28 1.86
CA ARG A 19 -3.48 -10.28 1.25
C ARG A 19 -2.04 -9.76 1.22
N GLU A 20 -1.09 -10.62 1.52
CA GLU A 20 0.32 -10.41 1.22
C GLU A 20 0.56 -10.60 -0.27
N ARG A 21 1.26 -9.66 -0.90
CA ARG A 21 1.57 -9.64 -2.33
C ARG A 21 3.04 -9.30 -2.54
N PRO A 22 3.65 -9.74 -3.65
CA PRO A 22 4.99 -9.30 -4.04
C PRO A 22 5.04 -7.77 -4.26
N ASP A 23 6.23 -7.19 -4.11
CA ASP A 23 6.48 -5.75 -4.27
C ASP A 23 5.97 -5.21 -5.62
N ASP A 24 6.19 -5.94 -6.71
CA ASP A 24 5.73 -5.56 -8.06
C ASP A 24 4.20 -5.55 -8.22
N LYS A 25 3.46 -6.17 -7.29
CA LYS A 25 1.99 -6.20 -7.26
C LYS A 25 1.38 -5.21 -6.29
N ILE A 26 2.19 -4.34 -5.68
CA ILE A 26 1.75 -3.35 -4.70
C ILE A 26 1.99 -1.94 -5.22
N SER A 27 1.06 -1.05 -4.91
CA SER A 27 1.24 0.39 -5.08
C SER A 27 0.80 1.10 -3.81
N VAL A 28 1.23 2.35 -3.65
CA VAL A 28 0.94 3.17 -2.48
C VAL A 28 0.11 4.37 -2.92
N PHE A 29 -1.05 4.53 -2.28
CA PHE A 29 -1.82 5.76 -2.36
C PHE A 29 -1.47 6.63 -1.16
N SER A 30 -0.93 7.81 -1.40
CA SER A 30 -0.49 8.73 -0.35
C SER A 30 -1.43 9.93 -0.25
N ARG A 31 -1.83 10.29 0.97
CA ARG A 31 -2.64 11.49 1.24
C ARG A 31 -2.27 12.12 2.59
N PRO A 32 -2.53 13.42 2.81
CA PRO A 32 -2.31 14.03 4.12
C PRO A 32 -3.17 13.37 5.21
N LEU A 33 -2.55 13.06 6.36
CA LEU A 33 -3.29 12.67 7.57
C LEU A 33 -3.82 13.95 8.23
N VAL A 34 -5.14 14.12 8.23
CA VAL A 34 -5.81 15.27 8.86
C VAL A 34 -6.49 14.82 10.15
N LEU A 35 -6.06 15.35 11.30
CA LEU A 35 -6.65 15.12 12.61
C LEU A 35 -7.10 16.45 13.20
N ALA A 36 -8.37 16.53 13.63
CA ALA A 36 -8.97 17.76 14.16
C ALA A 36 -8.76 19.00 13.26
N GLY A 37 -8.84 18.81 11.94
CA GLY A 37 -8.65 19.88 10.95
C GLY A 37 -7.18 20.29 10.71
N ARG A 38 -6.21 19.66 11.37
CA ARG A 38 -4.78 19.93 11.19
C ARG A 38 -4.09 18.78 10.47
N VAL A 39 -3.20 19.09 9.52
CA VAL A 39 -2.31 18.11 8.91
C VAL A 39 -1.28 17.67 9.94
N CYS A 40 -1.30 16.39 10.29
CA CYS A 40 -0.42 15.76 11.30
C CYS A 40 0.57 14.76 10.69
N GLY A 41 0.52 14.53 9.37
CA GLY A 41 1.42 13.61 8.69
C GLY A 41 0.93 13.20 7.31
N GLN A 42 1.37 12.03 6.84
CA GLN A 42 0.95 11.42 5.58
C GLN A 42 0.49 9.98 5.84
N GLU A 43 -0.67 9.62 5.32
CA GLU A 43 -1.12 8.23 5.23
C GLU A 43 -0.58 7.60 3.95
N ASN A 44 -0.11 6.36 4.06
CA ASN A 44 0.37 5.57 2.93
C ASN A 44 -0.41 4.25 2.87
N ILE A 45 -1.41 4.19 2.00
CA ILE A 45 -2.29 3.04 1.83
C ILE A 45 -1.69 2.13 0.75
N ARG A 46 -1.20 0.95 1.15
CA ARG A 46 -0.72 -0.09 0.24
C ARG A 46 -1.92 -0.86 -0.33
N TYR A 47 -1.95 -1.04 -1.64
CA TYR A 47 -3.03 -1.75 -2.33
C TYR A 47 -2.51 -2.62 -3.47
N CYS A 48 -3.26 -3.66 -3.82
CA CYS A 48 -2.97 -4.49 -5.00
C CYS A 48 -3.10 -3.65 -6.27
N ASN A 49 -2.01 -3.44 -7.01
CA ASN A 49 -2.01 -2.63 -8.23
C ASN A 49 -2.64 -3.34 -9.44
N ASP A 50 -2.83 -4.65 -9.33
CA ASP A 50 -3.43 -5.53 -10.34
C ASP A 50 -4.92 -5.83 -10.05
N SER A 51 -5.53 -5.06 -9.15
CA SER A 51 -6.95 -5.19 -8.80
C SER A 51 -7.62 -3.82 -8.79
N ASP A 52 -8.49 -3.58 -9.76
CA ASP A 52 -9.27 -2.34 -9.87
C ASP A 52 -10.08 -2.05 -8.61
N ASP A 53 -10.62 -3.09 -7.97
CA ASP A 53 -11.37 -2.97 -6.72
C ASP A 53 -10.47 -2.46 -5.58
N CYS A 54 -9.25 -3.00 -5.44
CA CYS A 54 -8.29 -2.52 -4.45
C CYS A 54 -7.85 -1.08 -4.72
N ALA A 55 -7.60 -0.73 -5.98
CA ALA A 55 -7.19 0.62 -6.38
C ALA A 55 -8.28 1.67 -6.10
N LYS A 56 -9.55 1.37 -6.40
CA LYS A 56 -10.68 2.25 -6.10
C LYS A 56 -10.89 2.41 -4.59
N LYS A 57 -10.86 1.30 -3.84
CA LYS A 57 -11.08 1.31 -2.38
C LYS A 57 -9.93 1.97 -1.62
N ALA A 58 -8.69 1.93 -2.12
CA ALA A 58 -7.56 2.59 -1.49
C ALA A 58 -7.77 4.11 -1.29
N GLN A 59 -8.50 4.76 -2.19
CA GLN A 59 -8.77 6.21 -2.13
C GLN A 59 -9.68 6.60 -0.96
N VAL A 60 -10.57 5.69 -0.57
CA VAL A 60 -11.58 5.89 0.49
C VAL A 60 -11.29 5.05 1.75
N PHE A 61 -10.19 4.29 1.75
CA PHE A 61 -9.78 3.46 2.89
C PHE A 61 -9.50 4.31 4.12
N SER A 62 -9.77 3.79 5.31
CA SER A 62 -9.47 4.44 6.60
C SER A 62 -8.96 3.41 7.59
N PHE A 63 -7.85 3.72 8.27
CA PHE A 63 -7.32 2.89 9.37
C PHE A 63 -8.09 3.06 10.68
N PHE A 64 -8.93 4.10 10.79
CA PHE A 64 -9.55 4.54 12.04
C PHE A 64 -11.06 4.26 12.06
N ARG A 65 -11.49 3.19 11.40
CA ARG A 65 -12.89 2.76 11.42
C ARG A 65 -13.24 2.02 12.69
#